data_AF-A0A1H6Y4L9-F1
#
_entry.id   AF-A0A1H6Y4L9-F1
#
_cell.length_a   1.000
_cell.length_b   1.000
_cell.length_c   1.000
_cell.angle_alpha   90.00
_cell.angle_beta   90.00
_cell.angle_gamma   90.00
#
_symmetry.space_group_name_H-M   'P 1'
#
loop_
_entity.id
_entity.type
_entity.pdbx_description
1 polymer ?
#
loop_
_entity_poly.entity_id
_entity_poly.type
_entity_poly.pdbx_seq_one_letter_code
_entity_poly.pdbx_strand_id
1 'polypeptide(L)' 'MGLIYSLLCILGGSIYIIYLLKRKKQDSNSWDISMNLRGFAGGIIIVIIGIVLFFKNI' A
#
# COMPACT_ATOMS: atom_id res chain seq x y z
N MET A 1 11.22 19.44 -2.97
CA MET A 1 9.83 18.95 -2.77
C MET A 1 9.67 17.46 -3.07
N GLY A 2 10.40 16.85 -4.01
CA GLY A 2 10.24 15.42 -4.37
C GLY A 2 10.37 14.44 -3.20
N LEU A 3 11.34 14.64 -2.30
CA LEU A 3 11.53 13.78 -1.12
C LEU A 3 10.31 13.72 -0.18
N ILE A 4 9.59 14.84 -0.01
CA ILE A 4 8.39 14.90 0.83
C ILE A 4 7.24 14.09 0.21
N TYR A 5 7.07 14.18 -1.11
CA TYR A 5 6.07 13.38 -1.83
C TYR A 5 6.41 11.89 -1.78
N SER A 6 7.68 11.52 -1.94
CA SER A 6 8.13 10.14 -1.78
C SER A 6 7.84 9.60 -0.38
N LEU A 7 8.09 10.42 0.66
CA LEU A 7 7.77 10.07 2.05
C LEU A 7 6.27 9.87 2.27
N LEU A 8 5.44 10.77 1.72
CA LEU A 8 3.98 10.69 1.79
C LEU A 8 3.44 9.43 1.08
N CYS A 9 4.01 9.04 -0.06
CA CYS A 9 3.64 7.80 -0.75
C CYS A 9 3.97 6.56 0.08
N ILE A 10 5.14 6.52 0.73
CA ILE A 10 5.56 5.40 1.59
C ILE A 10 4.66 5.31 2.82
N LEU A 11 4.42 6.43 3.51
CA LEU A 11 3.54 6.51 4.68
C LEU A 11 2.09 6.14 4.34
N GLY A 12 1.55 6.72 3.26
CA GLY A 12 0.19 6.46 2.82
C GLY A 12 -0.02 5.00 2.39
N GLY A 13 0.92 4.44 1.63
CA GLY A 13 0.89 3.03 1.24
C GLY A 13 0.98 2.08 2.43
N SER A 14 1.83 2.38 3.41
CA SER A 14 1.99 1.56 4.62
C SER A 14 0.73 1.59 5.52
N ILE A 15 0.14 2.77 5.74
CA ILE A 15 -1.13 2.92 6.49
C ILE A 15 -2.27 2.17 5.79
N TYR A 16 -2.36 2.26 4.46
CA TYR A 16 -3.37 1.57 3.67
C TYR A 16 -3.26 0.05 3.79
N ILE A 17 -2.04 -0.49 3.74
CA ILE A 17 -1.77 -1.93 3.95
C ILE A 17 -2.20 -2.38 5.35
N ILE A 18 -1.86 -1.60 6.39
CA ILE A 18 -2.26 -1.89 7.77
C ILE A 18 -3.78 -1.88 7.91
N TYR A 19 -4.47 -0.93 7.28
CA TYR A 19 -5.92 -0.86 7.27
C TYR A 19 -6.55 -2.10 6.60
N LEU A 20 -6.04 -2.52 5.45
CA LEU A 20 -6.47 -3.75 4.76
C LEU A 20 -6.26 -5.00 5.62
N LEU A 21 -5.10 -5.13 6.28
CA LEU A 21 -4.82 -6.24 7.20
C LEU A 21 -5.78 -6.26 8.39
N LYS A 22 -6.11 -5.09 8.94
CA LYS A 22 -7.07 -4.96 10.05
C LYS A 22 -8.48 -5.33 9.60
N ARG A 23 -8.83 -5.08 8.34
CA ARG A 23 -10.13 -5.39 7.74
C ARG A 23 -10.30 -6.87 7.37
N LYS A 24 -9.19 -7.63 7.21
CA LYS A 24 -9.17 -9.05 6.85
C LYS A 24 -9.91 -9.98 7.84
N LYS A 25 -10.36 -9.48 9.00
CA LYS A 25 -11.04 -10.28 10.03
C LYS A 25 -12.53 -10.56 9.74
N GLN A 26 -13.07 -10.03 8.64
CA GLN A 26 -14.44 -10.27 8.19
C GLN A 26 -14.44 -11.07 6.88
N ASP A 27 -15.15 -12.19 6.91
CA ASP A 27 -15.66 -12.98 5.77
C ASP A 27 -14.81 -14.13 5.18
N SER A 28 -15.50 -15.27 5.05
CA SER A 28 -15.04 -16.55 4.47
C SER A 28 -15.28 -16.66 2.96
N ASN A 29 -15.65 -15.55 2.31
CA ASN A 29 -16.04 -15.54 0.91
C ASN A 29 -14.82 -15.42 -0.02
N SER A 30 -14.74 -16.28 -1.04
CA SER A 30 -13.59 -16.33 -1.97
C SER A 30 -13.43 -15.05 -2.80
N TRP A 31 -14.54 -14.35 -3.05
CA TRP A 31 -14.56 -13.04 -3.71
C TRP A 31 -13.88 -11.96 -2.86
N ASP A 32 -14.18 -11.90 -1.55
CA ASP A 32 -13.58 -10.93 -0.63
C ASP A 32 -12.09 -11.18 -0.41
N ILE A 33 -11.67 -12.45 -0.42
CA ILE A 33 -10.25 -12.81 -0.36
C ILE A 33 -9.51 -12.30 -1.61
N SER A 34 -10.10 -12.45 -2.79
CA SER A 34 -9.52 -11.95 -4.05
C SER A 34 -9.44 -10.42 -4.07
N MET A 35 -10.49 -9.74 -3.60
CA MET A 35 -10.52 -8.28 -3.47
C MET A 35 -9.46 -7.77 -2.49
N ASN A 36 -9.29 -8.45 -1.34
CA ASN A 36 -8.27 -8.13 -0.35
C ASN A 36 -6.85 -8.34 -0.90
N LEU A 37 -6.60 -9.43 -1.63
CA LEU A 37 -5.31 -9.70 -2.27
C LEU A 37 -4.97 -8.62 -3.31
N ARG A 38 -5.93 -8.20 -4.12
CA ARG A 38 -5.76 -7.09 -5.08
C ARG A 38 -5.49 -5.76 -4.38
N GLY A 39 -6.21 -5.46 -3.30
CA GLY A 39 -5.98 -4.27 -2.49
C GLY A 39 -4.58 -4.27 -1.86
N PHE A 40 -4.14 -5.42 -1.34
CA PHE A 40 -2.81 -5.58 -0.77
C PHE A 40 -1.71 -5.41 -1.81
N ALA A 41 -1.87 -6.01 -2.99
CA ALA A 41 -0.96 -5.84 -4.12
C ALA A 41 -0.88 -4.37 -4.57
N GLY A 42 -2.02 -3.67 -4.66
CA GLY A 42 -2.06 -2.24 -4.97
C GLY A 42 -1.33 -1.38 -3.93
N GLY A 43 -1.52 -1.65 -2.64
CA GLY A 43 -0.80 -0.99 -1.56
C GLY A 43 0.72 -1.18 -1.65
N ILE A 44 1.17 -2.41 -1.92
CA ILE A 44 2.60 -2.73 -2.09
C ILE A 44 3.19 -1.96 -3.27
N ILE A 45 2.50 -1.91 -4.42
CA ILE A 45 2.96 -1.20 -5.61
C ILE A 45 3.14 0.30 -5.31
N ILE A 46 2.22 0.92 -4.57
CA ILE A 46 2.32 2.33 -4.17
C ILE A 46 3.55 2.56 -3.28
N VAL A 47 3.84 1.66 -2.34
CA VAL A 47 5.04 1.75 -1.49
C VAL A 47 6.30 1.61 -2.33
N ILE A 48 6.35 0.66 -3.28
CA ILE A 48 7.49 0.46 -4.18
C ILE A 48 7.73 1.72 -5.02
N ILE A 49 6.68 2.31 -5.60
CA ILE A 49 6.78 3.57 -6.37
C ILE A 49 7.34 4.69 -5.50
N GLY A 50 6.86 4.83 -4.26
CA GLY A 50 7.37 5.81 -3.30
C GLY A 50 8.86 5.62 -2.99
N ILE A 51 9.31 4.38 -2.81
CA ILE A 51 10.72 4.05 -2.56
C ILE A 51 11.58 4.37 -3.80
N VAL A 52 11.15 4.00 -5.00
CA VAL A 52 11.88 4.30 -6.24
C VAL A 52 12.01 5.80 -6.46
N LEU A 53 10.93 6.56 -6.25
CA LEU A 53 10.92 8.02 -6.31
C LEU A 53 11.79 8.66 -5.22
N PHE A 54 11.93 8.02 -4.06
CA PHE A 54 12.82 8.46 -3.00
C PHE A 54 14.29 8.31 -3.41
N PHE A 55 14.71 7.13 -3.88
CA PHE A 55 16.07 6.88 -4.35
C PHE A 55 16.46 7.72 -5.56
N LYS A 56 15.51 8.04 -6.44
CA LYS A 56 15.76 8.90 -7.61
C LYS A 56 15.90 10.39 -7.27
N ASN A 57 15.34 10.83 -6.14
CA ASN A 57 15.40 12.23 -5.67
C ASN A 57 16.46 12.46 -4.57
N ILE A 58 17.21 11.41 -4.21
CA ILE A 58 18.41 11.47 -3.37
C ILE A 58 19.62 11.76 -4.26
#